data_AF-A0AAN4YC39-F1
#
_entry.id   AF-A0AAN4YC39-F1
#
_cell.length_a   1.000
_cell.length_b   1.000
_cell.length_c   1.000
_cell.angle_alpha   90.00
_cell.angle_beta   90.00
_cell.angle_gamma   90.00
#
_symmetry.space_group_name_H-M   'P 1'
#
loop_
_entity.id
_entity.type
_entity.pdbx_description
1 polymer ?
#
loop_
_entity_poly.entity_id
_entity_poly.type
_entity_poly.pdbx_seq_one_letter_code
_entity_poly.pdbx_strand_id
1 'polypeptide(L)'
;MPHQDLDEKPPLHVQDAEIDEEVEALEGYVVDPSQYPDNAARLKTSPDGRFVLIPQPLDTPNDPLNWPSQKKWFLVAIVAYIALLADYTGGTAIITVIPQSM
;
A
#
# COMPACT_ATOMS: atom_id res chain seq x y z
N MET A 1 -26.93 -37.42 10.93
CA MET A 1 -26.96 -35.94 10.79
C MET A 1 -25.87 -35.60 9.79
N PRO A 2 -26.20 -35.13 8.57
CA PRO A 2 -25.24 -34.93 7.50
C PRO A 2 -24.51 -33.60 7.66
N HIS A 3 -23.19 -33.62 7.50
CA HIS A 3 -22.35 -32.43 7.37
C HIS A 3 -22.58 -31.83 5.98
N GLN A 4 -23.05 -30.58 5.91
CA GLN A 4 -23.24 -29.85 4.67
C GLN A 4 -21.91 -29.18 4.30
N ASP A 5 -21.33 -29.60 3.17
CA ASP A 5 -20.33 -28.86 2.40
C ASP A 5 -20.89 -27.49 2.01
N LEU A 6 -20.29 -26.44 2.54
CA LEU A 6 -20.47 -25.06 2.09
C LEU A 6 -19.07 -24.54 1.80
N ASP A 7 -18.74 -24.40 0.51
CA ASP A 7 -17.82 -23.40 -0.07
C ASP A 7 -17.18 -23.90 -1.37
N GLU A 8 -18.00 -24.23 -2.38
CA GLU A 8 -17.49 -24.34 -3.76
C GLU A 8 -17.97 -23.12 -4.55
N LYS A 9 -17.13 -22.08 -4.59
CA LYS A 9 -17.31 -20.88 -5.42
C LYS A 9 -17.11 -21.29 -6.91
N PRO A 10 -18.06 -21.00 -7.81
CA PRO A 10 -18.00 -21.49 -9.19
C PRO A 10 -16.82 -20.88 -9.97
N PRO A 11 -16.32 -21.58 -11.02
CA PRO A 11 -15.12 -21.19 -11.74
C PRO A 11 -15.37 -19.89 -12.52
N LEU A 12 -14.66 -18.84 -12.11
CA LEU A 12 -14.71 -17.51 -12.72
C LEU A 12 -14.01 -17.57 -14.07
N HIS A 13 -14.79 -17.34 -15.12
CA HIS A 13 -14.32 -17.33 -16.50
C HIS A 13 -13.59 -16.00 -16.77
N VAL A 14 -12.26 -16.05 -16.80
CA VAL A 14 -11.39 -14.88 -17.04
C VAL A 14 -11.32 -14.63 -18.55
N GLN A 15 -12.12 -13.67 -19.02
CA GLN A 15 -11.92 -12.98 -20.29
C GLN A 15 -10.81 -11.94 -20.12
N ASP A 16 -10.05 -11.68 -21.19
CA ASP A 16 -8.90 -10.77 -21.24
C ASP A 16 -9.20 -9.41 -20.56
N ALA A 17 -8.85 -9.27 -19.28
CA ALA A 17 -9.47 -8.30 -18.39
C ALA A 17 -8.76 -6.94 -18.42
N GLU A 18 -9.42 -5.95 -19.02
CA GLU A 18 -9.30 -4.55 -18.67
C GLU A 18 -9.58 -4.40 -17.17
N ILE A 19 -8.63 -3.82 -16.44
CA ILE A 19 -8.71 -3.66 -14.98
C ILE A 19 -9.76 -2.57 -14.70
N ASP A 20 -10.91 -2.96 -14.16
CA ASP A 20 -11.94 -2.03 -13.70
C ASP A 20 -11.57 -1.54 -12.28
N GLU A 21 -10.81 -0.44 -12.25
CA GLU A 21 -10.32 0.19 -11.01
C GLU A 21 -11.45 0.56 -10.03
N GLU A 22 -12.67 0.79 -10.50
CA GLU A 22 -13.80 1.21 -9.64
C GLU A 22 -14.35 0.05 -8.82
N VAL A 23 -14.48 -1.13 -9.42
CA VAL A 23 -14.98 -2.34 -8.75
C VAL A 23 -13.90 -2.91 -7.81
N GLU A 24 -12.66 -2.91 -8.25
CA GLU A 24 -11.53 -3.46 -7.48
C GLU A 24 -11.16 -2.58 -6.27
N ALA A 25 -11.41 -1.27 -6.35
CA ALA A 25 -11.32 -0.37 -5.19
C ALA A 25 -12.40 -0.65 -4.13
N LEU A 26 -13.56 -1.17 -4.53
CA LEU A 26 -14.67 -1.49 -3.62
C LEU A 26 -14.49 -2.83 -2.90
N GLU A 27 -14.04 -3.87 -3.62
CA GLU A 27 -13.87 -5.23 -3.08
C GLU A 27 -12.45 -5.52 -2.56
N GLY A 28 -11.50 -4.64 -2.88
CA GLY A 28 -10.09 -4.79 -2.54
C GLY A 28 -9.33 -5.58 -3.61
N TYR A 29 -8.08 -5.18 -3.85
CA TYR A 29 -7.18 -5.85 -4.78
C TYR A 29 -6.82 -7.25 -4.28
N VAL A 30 -7.38 -8.31 -4.89
CA VAL A 30 -7.00 -9.70 -4.60
C VAL A 30 -6.01 -10.18 -5.64
N VAL A 31 -4.73 -10.20 -5.26
CA VAL A 31 -3.63 -10.29 -6.23
C VAL A 31 -2.99 -11.68 -6.30
N ASP A 32 -3.79 -12.74 -6.43
CA ASP A 32 -3.28 -14.11 -6.51
C ASP A 32 -2.69 -14.41 -7.92
N PRO A 33 -1.41 -14.80 -8.04
CA PRO A 33 -0.77 -15.10 -9.32
C PRO A 33 -1.44 -16.23 -10.10
N SER A 34 -2.13 -17.16 -9.42
CA SER A 34 -2.83 -18.27 -10.07
C SER A 34 -4.06 -17.83 -10.89
N GLN A 35 -4.55 -16.61 -10.66
CA GLN A 35 -5.71 -16.06 -11.37
C GLN A 35 -5.32 -15.27 -12.64
N TYR A 36 -4.03 -15.01 -12.85
CA TYR A 36 -3.54 -14.30 -14.04
C TYR A 36 -3.15 -15.28 -15.17
N PRO A 37 -3.30 -14.87 -16.45
CA PRO A 37 -2.76 -15.64 -17.57
C PRO A 37 -1.25 -15.84 -17.38
N ASP A 38 -0.78 -17.06 -17.66
CA ASP A 38 0.61 -17.51 -17.45
C ASP A 38 1.11 -17.42 -15.99
N ASN A 39 0.23 -17.57 -14.99
CA ASN A 39 0.57 -17.51 -13.55
C ASN A 39 1.27 -16.21 -13.13
N ALA A 40 0.89 -15.07 -13.75
CA ALA A 40 1.53 -13.78 -13.57
C ALA A 40 3.07 -13.79 -13.81
N ALA A 41 3.60 -14.70 -14.64
CA ALA A 41 5.05 -14.86 -14.84
C ALA A 41 5.77 -13.60 -15.35
N ARG A 42 5.04 -12.63 -15.92
CA ARG A 42 5.57 -11.35 -16.41
C ARG A 42 5.53 -10.24 -15.36
N LEU A 43 4.92 -10.48 -14.20
CA LEU A 43 4.73 -9.50 -13.13
C LEU A 43 5.61 -9.86 -11.93
N LYS A 44 6.16 -8.85 -11.26
CA LYS A 44 6.94 -9.01 -10.05
C LYS A 44 5.99 -9.31 -8.89
N THR A 45 6.26 -10.41 -8.20
CA THR A 45 5.49 -10.85 -7.04
C THR A 45 6.20 -10.52 -5.74
N SER A 46 5.45 -10.58 -4.64
CA SER A 46 5.97 -10.61 -3.27
C SER A 46 7.05 -11.69 -3.12
N PRO A 47 7.98 -11.58 -2.15
CA PRO A 47 8.95 -12.62 -1.85
C PRO A 47 8.35 -14.02 -1.66
N ASP A 48 7.11 -14.08 -1.16
CA ASP A 48 6.35 -15.31 -0.96
C ASP A 48 5.72 -15.88 -2.24
N GLY A 49 5.77 -15.15 -3.36
CA GLY A 49 5.19 -15.55 -4.64
C GLY A 49 3.66 -15.60 -4.69
N ARG A 50 2.96 -15.31 -3.59
CA ARG A 50 1.49 -15.40 -3.47
C ARG A 50 0.72 -14.15 -3.87
N PHE A 51 1.40 -13.02 -3.97
CA PHE A 51 0.77 -11.73 -4.25
C PHE A 51 1.54 -11.01 -5.36
N VAL A 52 0.86 -10.51 -6.38
CA VAL A 52 1.48 -9.63 -7.37
C VAL A 52 1.62 -8.23 -6.78
N LEU A 53 2.77 -7.56 -7.02
CA LEU A 53 3.05 -6.23 -6.47
C LEU A 53 2.36 -5.15 -7.30
N ILE A 54 1.60 -4.27 -6.65
CA ILE A 54 0.98 -3.12 -7.29
C ILE A 54 1.27 -1.88 -6.45
N PRO A 55 1.85 -0.80 -7.02
CA PRO A 55 2.42 -0.72 -8.37
C PRO A 55 3.65 -1.63 -8.56
N GLN A 56 3.91 -2.04 -9.80
CA GLN A 56 5.06 -2.87 -10.15
C GLN A 56 6.38 -2.09 -10.00
N PRO A 57 7.38 -2.62 -9.26
CA PRO A 57 8.68 -1.95 -9.14
C PRO A 57 9.39 -1.89 -10.48
N LEU A 58 9.81 -0.70 -10.90
CA LEU A 58 10.57 -0.49 -12.11
C LEU A 58 12.06 -0.70 -11.84
N ASP A 59 12.85 -1.29 -12.73
CA ASP A 59 14.28 -1.58 -12.48
C ASP A 59 15.21 -0.35 -12.47
N THR A 60 14.67 0.82 -12.16
CA THR A 60 15.44 2.06 -12.06
C THR A 60 15.89 2.32 -10.62
N PRO A 61 17.12 2.84 -10.42
CA PRO A 61 17.63 3.16 -9.07
C PRO A 61 16.90 4.36 -8.43
N ASN A 62 16.16 5.12 -9.23
CA ASN A 62 15.38 6.26 -8.77
C ASN A 62 13.96 5.87 -8.33
N ASP A 63 13.55 4.61 -8.47
CA ASP A 63 12.25 4.15 -8.03
C ASP A 63 12.21 4.07 -6.48
N PRO A 64 11.34 4.86 -5.81
CA PRO A 64 11.18 4.78 -4.36
C PRO A 64 10.79 3.38 -3.87
N LEU A 65 10.18 2.55 -4.71
CA LEU A 65 9.80 1.19 -4.33
C LEU A 65 11.03 0.30 -4.09
N ASN A 66 12.12 0.52 -4.83
CA ASN A 66 13.38 -0.23 -4.71
C ASN A 66 14.35 0.32 -3.67
N TRP A 67 14.04 1.44 -3.01
CA TRP A 67 14.98 2.02 -2.06
C TRP A 67 15.24 1.07 -0.87
N PRO A 68 16.50 1.04 -0.35
CA PRO A 68 16.80 0.31 0.86
C PRO A 68 15.97 0.87 2.02
N SER A 69 15.56 0.01 2.95
CA SER A 69 14.69 0.39 4.07
C SER A 69 15.22 1.57 4.87
N GLN A 70 16.54 1.73 4.98
CA GLN A 70 17.17 2.87 5.65
C GLN A 70 16.77 4.22 5.03
N LYS A 71 16.74 4.32 3.70
CA LYS A 71 16.36 5.56 2.99
C LYS A 71 14.87 5.86 3.18
N LYS A 72 14.02 4.81 3.19
CA LYS A 72 12.59 4.93 3.47
C LYS A 72 12.35 5.46 4.90
N TRP A 73 13.01 4.87 5.90
CA TRP A 73 12.91 5.30 7.29
C TRP A 73 13.48 6.71 7.54
N PHE A 74 14.58 7.07 6.87
CA PHE A 74 15.14 8.41 6.97
C PHE A 74 14.16 9.49 6.47
N LEU A 75 13.47 9.22 5.36
CA LEU A 75 12.43 10.11 4.86
C LEU A 75 11.26 10.24 5.85
N VAL A 76 10.78 9.12 6.40
CA VAL A 76 9.74 9.11 7.43
C VAL A 76 10.17 9.92 8.67
N ALA A 77 11.42 9.77 9.11
CA ALA A 77 11.97 10.53 10.24
C ALA A 77 12.01 12.04 9.98
N ILE A 78 12.38 12.46 8.77
CA ILE A 78 12.35 13.88 8.36
C ILE A 78 10.93 14.43 8.42
N VAL A 79 9.96 13.72 7.84
CA VAL A 79 8.56 14.16 7.82
C VAL A 79 8.01 14.23 9.25
N ALA A 80 8.29 13.22 10.08
CA ALA A 80 7.91 13.21 11.48
C ALA A 80 8.53 14.38 12.28
N TYR A 81 9.80 14.71 12.02
CA TYR A 81 10.48 15.82 12.66
C TYR A 81 9.87 17.18 12.26
N ILE A 82 9.53 17.37 10.98
CA ILE A 82 8.85 18.58 10.51
C ILE A 82 7.47 18.71 11.14
N ALA A 83 6.70 17.62 11.21
CA ALA A 83 5.39 17.61 11.87
C ALA A 83 5.51 17.99 13.36
N LEU A 84 6.48 17.40 14.06
CA LEU A 84 6.79 17.73 15.46
C LEU A 84 7.10 19.22 15.65
N LEU A 85 7.93 19.81 14.78
CA LEU A 85 8.28 21.23 14.84
C LEU A 85 7.05 22.13 14.61
N ALA A 86 6.19 21.79 13.66
CA ALA A 86 4.97 22.54 13.39
C ALA A 86 4.04 22.53 14.61
N ASP A 87 3.80 21.37 15.23
CA ASP A 87 2.97 21.28 16.43
C ASP A 87 3.62 21.96 17.65
N TYR A 88 4.94 21.84 17.80
CA TYR A 88 5.68 22.49 18.89
C TYR A 88 5.57 24.01 18.83
N THR A 89 5.65 24.60 17.63
CA THR A 89 5.49 26.05 17.46
C THR A 89 4.06 26.50 17.78
N GLY A 90 3.04 25.74 17.38
CA GLY A 90 1.65 26.00 17.77
C GLY A 90 1.44 25.96 19.28
N GLY A 91 1.94 24.92 19.96
CA GLY A 91 1.78 24.76 21.42
C GLY A 91 2.54 25.80 22.26
N THR A 92 3.76 26.17 21.86
CA THR A 92 4.59 27.12 22.62
C THR A 92 4.22 28.57 22.36
N ALA A 93 3.84 28.93 21.13
CA ALA A 93 3.49 30.31 20.79
C ALA A 93 2.20 30.78 21.48
N ILE A 94 1.24 29.89 21.73
CA ILE A 94 -0.04 30.24 22.37
C ILE A 94 0.13 30.56 23.87
N ILE A 95 1.04 29.87 24.55
CA ILE A 95 1.25 30.03 26.00
C ILE A 95 1.89 31.39 26.34
N THR A 96 2.69 31.95 25.43
CA THR A 96 3.35 33.25 25.65
C THR A 96 2.44 34.45 25.40
N VAL A 97 1.27 34.28 24.77
CA VAL A 97 0.35 35.40 24.47
C VAL A 97 -0.25 36.00 25.74
N ILE A 98 -0.57 35.17 26.74
CA ILE A 98 -1.17 35.67 28.00
C ILE A 98 -0.20 36.59 28.76
N PRO A 99 1.08 36.20 29.01
CA PRO A 99 2.08 37.09 29.61
C PRO A 99 2.43 38.34 28.79
N GLN A 100 2.33 38.29 27.45
CA GLN A 100 2.62 39.43 26.57
C GLN A 100 1.51 40.50 26.56
N SER A 101 0.30 40.14 27.04
CA SER A 101 -0.87 41.03 27.06
C SER A 101 -1.01 41.87 28.35
N MET A 102 -0.11 41.67 29.32
CA MET A 102 -0.09 42.36 30.61
C MET A 102 0.87 43.55 30.61
#